data_AF-A0A024U7J5-F1
#
_entry.id   AF-A0A024U7J5-F1
#
_cell.length_a   1.000
_cell.length_b   1.000
_cell.length_c   1.000
_cell.angle_alpha   90.00
_cell.angle_beta   90.00
_cell.angle_gamma   90.00
#
_symmetry.space_group_name_H-M   'P 1'
#
loop_
_entity.id
_entity.type
_entity.pdbx_description
1 polymer ?
#
loop_
_entity_poly.entity_id
_entity_poly.type
_entity_poly.pdbx_seq_one_letter_code
_entity_poly.pdbx_strand_id
1 'polypeptide(L)'
;MGVSLVSKRFLNVWNFIVLILGFALLLITLYILLFQSDTYAIPKVGYWSSIVCSGLLILLAALGLYGLRQQRLCVTRNKRNYALGIYCLCGFITGVVLVMAGSMALKFNMVINDSKALEFAQTAEVYLEEAIVDNLNDYASTDPAKWRKTQDSWFCCGYFDLSRVQNHIGLKYITMAQSINSIQGIYCSSNCTVSTSASALPSILPFLNSTQPVCPKAGSSWCRDVFLENAQTNNVYVGRVAIVGGSAQLLGFALGIFLLLCDVRMMRLGTMQPHALEQAIKEAQT
;
A
#
# COMPACT_ATOMS: atom_id res chain seq x y z
N MET A 1 -28.84 -25.32 -9.52
CA MET A 1 -27.78 -26.13 -8.87
C MET A 1 -26.36 -25.77 -9.32
N GLY A 2 -26.09 -25.52 -10.62
CA GLY A 2 -24.73 -25.22 -11.11
C GLY A 2 -24.07 -23.98 -10.48
N VAL A 3 -24.80 -22.87 -10.35
CA VAL A 3 -24.25 -21.60 -9.83
C VAL A 3 -23.77 -21.73 -8.38
N SER A 4 -24.51 -22.40 -7.49
CA SER A 4 -24.09 -22.53 -6.09
C SER A 4 -22.84 -23.40 -5.91
N LEU A 5 -22.62 -24.39 -6.78
CA LEU A 5 -21.40 -25.20 -6.78
C LEU A 5 -20.19 -24.35 -7.20
N VAL A 6 -20.35 -23.55 -8.25
CA VAL A 6 -19.30 -22.64 -8.75
C VAL A 6 -18.95 -21.59 -7.70
N SER A 7 -19.96 -20.97 -7.07
CA SER A 7 -19.76 -20.00 -5.98
C SER A 7 -18.95 -20.59 -4.83
N LYS A 8 -19.28 -21.81 -4.39
CA LYS A 8 -18.55 -22.48 -3.30
C LYS A 8 -17.10 -22.79 -3.68
N ARG A 9 -16.86 -23.29 -4.90
CA ARG A 9 -15.51 -23.59 -5.37
C ARG A 9 -14.66 -22.34 -5.46
N PHE A 10 -15.19 -21.27 -6.06
CA PHE A 10 -14.51 -19.99 -6.15
C PHE A 10 -14.16 -19.44 -4.77
N LEU A 11 -15.14 -19.36 -3.85
CA LEU A 11 -14.91 -18.86 -2.50
C LEU A 11 -13.90 -19.70 -1.72
N ASN A 12 -13.92 -21.02 -1.90
CA ASN A 12 -12.95 -21.90 -1.26
C ASN A 12 -11.52 -21.63 -1.77
N VAL A 13 -11.33 -21.53 -3.09
CA VAL A 13 -10.03 -21.24 -3.71
C VAL A 13 -9.55 -19.84 -3.32
N TRP A 14 -10.41 -18.83 -3.44
CA TRP A 14 -10.08 -17.45 -3.10
C TRP A 14 -9.63 -17.29 -1.64
N ASN A 15 -10.42 -17.81 -0.70
CA ASN A 15 -10.05 -17.73 0.71
C ASN A 15 -8.80 -18.54 1.05
N PHE A 16 -8.56 -19.66 0.37
CA PHE A 16 -7.32 -20.42 0.54
C PHE A 16 -6.09 -19.64 0.05
N ILE A 17 -6.19 -18.96 -1.10
CA ILE A 17 -5.12 -18.08 -1.61
C ILE A 17 -4.86 -16.94 -0.62
N VAL A 18 -5.90 -16.24 -0.16
CA VAL A 18 -5.77 -15.14 0.82
C VAL A 18 -5.14 -15.64 2.11
N LEU A 19 -5.48 -16.85 2.57
CA LEU A 19 -4.88 -17.45 3.76
C LEU A 19 -3.37 -17.66 3.60
N ILE A 20 -2.95 -18.27 2.49
CA ILE A 20 -1.53 -18.52 2.20
C ILE A 20 -0.76 -17.20 2.11
N LEU A 21 -1.29 -16.22 1.36
CA LEU A 21 -0.66 -14.91 1.22
C LEU A 21 -0.58 -14.17 2.56
N GLY A 22 -1.61 -14.27 3.40
CA GLY A 22 -1.62 -13.71 4.75
C GLY A 22 -0.52 -14.30 5.63
N PHE A 23 -0.36 -15.63 5.64
CA PHE A 23 0.72 -16.29 6.38
C PHE A 23 2.10 -15.93 5.83
N ALA A 24 2.26 -15.90 4.49
CA ALA A 24 3.52 -15.52 3.87
C ALA A 24 3.92 -14.09 4.26
N LEU A 25 2.99 -13.13 4.18
CA LEU A 25 3.23 -11.74 4.58
C LEU A 25 3.61 -11.64 6.07
N LEU A 26 2.90 -12.35 6.94
CA LEU A 26 3.18 -12.35 8.39
C LEU A 26 4.58 -12.89 8.67
N LEU A 27 4.92 -14.05 8.11
CA LEU A 27 6.21 -14.69 8.32
C LEU A 27 7.37 -13.85 7.77
N ILE A 28 7.23 -13.26 6.58
CA ILE A 28 8.24 -12.38 5.99
C ILE A 28 8.41 -11.13 6.85
N THR A 29 7.32 -10.50 7.28
CA THR A 29 7.38 -9.29 8.11
C THR A 29 8.04 -9.56 9.46
N LEU A 30 7.69 -10.67 10.11
CA LEU A 30 8.31 -11.10 11.37
C LEU A 30 9.78 -11.45 11.18
N TYR A 31 10.15 -12.10 10.07
CA TYR A 31 11.54 -12.39 9.76
C TYR A 31 12.37 -11.11 9.65
N ILE A 32 11.87 -10.12 8.90
CA ILE A 32 12.55 -8.83 8.73
C ILE A 32 12.70 -8.14 10.09
N LEU A 33 11.64 -8.08 10.90
CA LEU A 33 11.67 -7.44 12.22
C LEU A 33 12.60 -8.11 13.24
N LEU A 34 12.68 -9.44 13.22
CA LEU A 34 13.42 -10.20 14.23
C LEU A 34 14.89 -10.43 13.85
N PHE A 35 15.20 -10.51 12.55
CA PHE A 35 16.51 -10.96 12.08
C PHE A 35 17.25 -9.95 11.19
N GLN A 36 16.58 -8.95 10.62
CA GLN A 36 17.23 -7.99 9.72
C GLN A 36 17.58 -6.69 10.45
N SER A 37 18.88 -6.38 10.51
CA SER A 37 19.42 -5.18 11.17
C SER A 37 19.06 -3.85 10.49
N ASP A 38 18.57 -3.91 9.25
CA ASP A 38 18.31 -2.75 8.38
C ASP A 38 16.83 -2.31 8.38
N THR A 39 16.09 -2.68 9.41
CA THR A 39 14.65 -2.47 9.63
C THR A 39 14.21 -1.00 9.77
N TYR A 40 15.10 -0.04 9.55
CA TYR A 40 14.80 1.39 9.68
C TYR A 40 14.59 2.10 8.35
N ALA A 41 14.82 1.43 7.21
CA ALA A 41 14.56 2.01 5.88
C ALA A 41 13.06 2.31 5.64
N ILE A 42 12.17 1.66 6.39
CA ILE A 42 10.73 1.91 6.42
C ILE A 42 10.37 2.34 7.85
N PRO A 43 9.51 3.35 8.04
CA PRO A 43 9.03 3.74 9.38
C PRO A 43 8.50 2.51 10.11
N LYS A 44 8.79 2.37 11.42
CA LYS A 44 8.34 1.23 12.24
C LYS A 44 6.84 0.93 12.09
N VAL A 45 6.05 1.97 11.86
CA VAL A 45 4.60 1.91 11.59
C VAL A 45 4.26 1.01 10.40
N GLY A 46 5.07 1.01 9.34
CA GLY A 46 4.85 0.17 8.16
C GLY A 46 4.86 -1.32 8.49
N TYR A 47 5.86 -1.76 9.25
CA TYR A 47 5.97 -3.15 9.69
C TYR A 47 4.85 -3.57 10.64
N TRP A 48 4.49 -2.72 11.62
CA TRP A 48 3.35 -2.98 12.49
C TRP A 48 2.03 -3.07 11.72
N SER A 49 1.83 -2.20 10.72
CA SER A 49 0.63 -2.26 9.87
C SER A 49 0.58 -3.56 9.06
N SER A 50 1.72 -4.06 8.59
CA SER A 50 1.82 -5.31 7.85
C SER A 50 1.47 -6.52 8.73
N ILE A 51 1.92 -6.56 9.98
CA ILE A 51 1.53 -7.59 10.96
C ILE A 51 0.02 -7.58 11.20
N VAL A 52 -0.55 -6.41 11.49
CA VAL A 52 -1.99 -6.29 11.77
C VAL A 52 -2.81 -6.68 10.53
N CYS A 53 -2.41 -6.20 9.35
CA CYS A 53 -3.06 -6.50 8.09
C CYS A 53 -3.04 -8.00 7.77
N SER A 54 -1.88 -8.66 7.88
CA SER A 54 -1.79 -10.11 7.69
C SER A 54 -2.64 -10.90 8.68
N GLY A 55 -2.64 -10.52 9.95
CA GLY A 55 -3.50 -11.13 10.97
C GLY A 55 -5.00 -11.03 10.62
N LEU A 56 -5.44 -9.85 10.16
CA LEU A 56 -6.82 -9.63 9.73
C LEU A 56 -7.17 -10.42 8.46
N LEU A 57 -6.25 -10.53 7.49
CA LEU A 57 -6.44 -11.33 6.29
C LEU A 57 -6.58 -12.82 6.61
N ILE A 58 -5.75 -13.35 7.51
CA ILE A 58 -5.81 -14.73 7.99
C ILE A 58 -7.16 -14.98 8.67
N LEU A 59 -7.59 -14.09 9.56
CA LEU A 59 -8.86 -14.20 10.25
C LEU A 59 -10.04 -14.19 9.27
N LEU A 60 -10.05 -13.24 8.31
CA LEU A 60 -11.09 -13.14 7.29
C LEU A 60 -11.17 -14.41 6.44
N ALA A 61 -10.03 -14.90 5.96
CA ALA A 61 -9.95 -16.12 5.17
C ALA A 61 -10.40 -17.36 5.96
N ALA A 62 -10.00 -17.48 7.23
CA ALA A 62 -10.41 -18.56 8.12
C ALA A 62 -11.93 -18.56 8.35
N LEU A 63 -12.53 -17.39 8.58
CA LEU A 63 -13.99 -17.25 8.70
C LEU A 63 -14.72 -17.67 7.42
N GLY A 64 -14.20 -17.28 6.25
CA GLY A 64 -14.75 -17.69 4.96
C GLY A 64 -14.72 -19.21 4.76
N LEU A 65 -13.56 -19.83 4.97
CA LEU A 65 -13.39 -21.29 4.84
C LEU A 65 -14.22 -22.06 5.87
N TYR A 66 -14.25 -21.60 7.12
CA TYR A 66 -15.05 -22.22 8.18
C TYR A 66 -16.54 -22.12 7.89
N GLY A 67 -17.02 -20.94 7.46
CA GLY A 67 -18.41 -20.70 7.08
C GLY A 67 -18.86 -21.60 5.93
N LEU A 68 -18.01 -21.80 4.92
CA LEU A 68 -18.29 -22.72 3.80
C LEU A 68 -18.39 -24.19 4.26
N ARG A 69 -17.49 -24.62 5.16
CA ARG A 69 -17.50 -26.00 5.70
C ARG A 69 -18.74 -26.27 6.55
N GLN A 70 -19.15 -25.32 7.39
CA GLN A 70 -20.32 -25.47 8.25
C GLN A 70 -21.66 -25.33 7.52
N GLN A 71 -21.67 -24.84 6.28
CA GLN A 71 -22.89 -24.50 5.56
C GLN A 71 -23.93 -25.63 5.55
N ARG A 72 -23.52 -26.88 5.26
CA ARG A 72 -24.45 -28.02 5.22
C ARG A 72 -25.05 -28.31 6.60
N LEU A 73 -24.24 -28.25 7.66
CA LEU A 73 -24.68 -28.49 9.04
C LEU A 73 -25.62 -27.39 9.54
N CYS A 74 -25.36 -26.13 9.19
CA CYS A 74 -26.23 -25.01 9.52
C CYS A 74 -27.60 -25.17 8.88
N VAL A 75 -27.65 -25.47 7.57
CA VAL A 75 -28.91 -25.66 6.84
C VAL A 75 -29.69 -26.87 7.37
N THR A 76 -29.05 -28.02 7.60
CA THR A 76 -29.76 -29.22 8.09
C THR A 76 -30.27 -29.07 9.52
N ARG A 77 -29.59 -28.30 10.37
CA ARG A 77 -30.02 -28.02 11.75
C ARG A 77 -30.90 -26.77 11.88
N ASN A 78 -31.30 -26.14 10.77
CA ASN A 78 -32.05 -24.89 10.74
C ASN A 78 -31.41 -23.77 11.60
N LYS A 79 -30.07 -23.67 11.57
CA LYS A 79 -29.28 -22.66 12.28
C LYS A 79 -28.65 -21.69 11.30
N ARG A 80 -28.54 -20.41 11.70
CA ARG A 80 -27.91 -19.37 10.90
C ARG A 80 -26.38 -19.55 10.82
N ASN A 81 -25.81 -19.33 9.64
CA ASN A 81 -24.36 -19.39 9.42
C ASN A 81 -23.70 -18.03 9.71
N TYR A 82 -23.48 -17.74 11.00
CA TYR A 82 -22.90 -16.46 11.43
C TYR A 82 -21.48 -16.23 10.92
N ALA A 83 -20.67 -17.29 10.76
CA ALA A 83 -19.30 -17.16 10.25
C ALA A 83 -19.27 -16.66 8.81
N LEU A 84 -20.10 -17.22 7.93
CA LEU A 84 -20.23 -16.75 6.55
C LEU A 84 -20.83 -15.34 6.48
N GLY A 85 -21.74 -15.00 7.39
CA GLY A 85 -22.30 -13.65 7.52
C GLY A 85 -21.25 -12.59 7.88
N ILE A 86 -20.44 -12.85 8.92
CA ILE A 86 -19.34 -11.96 9.34
C ILE A 86 -18.31 -11.84 8.22
N TYR A 87 -17.95 -12.96 7.56
CA TYR A 87 -17.08 -12.95 6.40
C TYR A 87 -17.60 -12.02 5.29
N CYS A 88 -18.90 -12.06 4.96
CA CYS A 88 -19.46 -11.19 3.94
C CYS A 88 -19.37 -9.71 4.34
N LEU A 89 -19.70 -9.38 5.59
CA LEU A 89 -19.67 -8.00 6.08
C LEU A 89 -18.25 -7.43 6.09
N CYS A 90 -17.31 -8.14 6.71
CA CYS A 90 -15.90 -7.73 6.72
C CYS A 90 -15.31 -7.72 5.29
N GLY A 91 -15.67 -8.71 4.47
CA GLY A 91 -15.22 -8.82 3.09
C GLY A 91 -15.67 -7.65 2.21
N PHE A 92 -16.89 -7.16 2.39
CA PHE A 92 -17.37 -5.97 1.69
C PHE A 92 -16.53 -4.74 2.04
N ILE A 93 -16.35 -4.48 3.35
CA ILE A 93 -15.56 -3.33 3.82
C ILE A 93 -14.13 -3.40 3.29
N THR A 94 -13.48 -4.55 3.43
CA THR A 94 -12.12 -4.77 2.92
C THR A 94 -12.04 -4.56 1.40
N GLY A 95 -13.00 -5.09 0.64
CA GLY A 95 -13.05 -4.92 -0.81
C GLY A 95 -13.15 -3.46 -1.24
N VAL A 96 -14.05 -2.69 -0.60
CA VAL A 96 -14.23 -1.26 -0.87
C VAL A 96 -12.97 -0.46 -0.52
N VAL A 97 -12.40 -0.70 0.66
CA VAL A 97 -11.18 -0.01 1.11
C VAL A 97 -10.00 -0.31 0.18
N LEU A 98 -9.82 -1.55 -0.27
CA LEU A 98 -8.75 -1.93 -1.19
C LEU A 98 -8.88 -1.26 -2.56
N VAL A 99 -10.09 -1.22 -3.13
CA VAL A 99 -10.32 -0.54 -4.42
C VAL A 99 -10.07 0.96 -4.30
N MET A 100 -10.56 1.61 -3.24
CA MET A 100 -10.32 3.03 -3.01
C MET A 100 -8.82 3.32 -2.81
N ALA A 101 -8.14 2.57 -1.93
CA ALA A 101 -6.71 2.73 -1.69
C ALA A 101 -5.89 2.50 -2.97
N GLY A 102 -6.23 1.49 -3.77
CA GLY A 102 -5.58 1.22 -5.04
C GLY A 102 -5.78 2.34 -6.07
N SER A 103 -6.99 2.89 -6.14
CA SER A 103 -7.28 4.03 -7.02
C SER A 103 -6.51 5.29 -6.60
N MET A 104 -6.39 5.55 -5.29
CA MET A 104 -5.61 6.65 -4.75
C MET A 104 -4.12 6.47 -5.03
N ALA A 105 -3.58 5.26 -4.87
CA ALA A 105 -2.18 4.96 -5.19
C ALA A 105 -1.84 5.29 -6.65
N LEU A 106 -2.74 4.98 -7.59
CA LEU A 106 -2.57 5.36 -9.01
C LEU A 106 -2.67 6.87 -9.23
N LYS A 107 -3.54 7.56 -8.50
CA LYS A 107 -3.68 9.03 -8.56
C LYS A 107 -2.47 9.77 -7.98
N PHE A 108 -1.83 9.21 -6.94
CA PHE A 108 -0.61 9.78 -6.37
C PHE A 108 0.54 9.88 -7.37
N ASN A 109 0.53 9.10 -8.46
CA ASN A 109 1.54 9.23 -9.50
C ASN A 109 1.46 10.56 -10.27
N MET A 110 0.28 11.19 -10.34
CA MET A 110 0.16 12.54 -10.91
C MET A 110 0.86 13.54 -9.99
N VAL A 111 0.55 13.50 -8.68
CA VAL A 111 1.20 14.35 -7.67
C VAL A 111 2.72 14.17 -7.66
N ILE A 112 3.22 12.93 -7.78
CA ILE A 112 4.66 12.65 -7.87
C ILE A 112 5.26 13.24 -9.15
N ASN A 113 4.57 13.15 -10.28
CA ASN A 113 5.07 13.68 -11.55
C ASN A 113 5.15 15.21 -11.53
N ASP A 114 4.13 15.87 -10.98
CA ASP A 114 4.06 17.33 -10.87
C ASP A 114 5.12 17.84 -9.87
N SER A 115 5.29 17.14 -8.74
CA SER A 115 6.39 17.36 -7.79
C SER A 115 7.76 17.20 -8.45
N LYS A 116 7.99 16.17 -9.29
CA LYS A 116 9.25 16.03 -10.06
C LYS A 116 9.48 17.19 -11.02
N ALA A 117 8.43 17.71 -11.64
CA ALA A 117 8.49 18.86 -12.54
C ALA A 117 8.66 20.20 -11.83
N LEU A 118 8.60 20.22 -10.49
CA LEU A 118 8.70 21.41 -9.65
C LEU A 118 7.58 22.44 -9.95
N GLU A 119 6.41 21.97 -10.37
CA GLU A 119 5.27 22.86 -10.68
C GLU A 119 4.65 23.45 -9.40
N PHE A 120 4.57 22.67 -8.32
CA PHE A 120 4.00 23.05 -7.02
C PHE A 120 2.65 23.77 -7.13
N ALA A 121 1.84 23.36 -8.11
CA ALA A 121 0.58 23.99 -8.43
C ALA A 121 -0.51 23.61 -7.41
N GLN A 122 -0.38 22.43 -6.78
CA GLN A 122 -1.34 21.91 -5.82
C GLN A 122 -0.73 21.80 -4.42
N THR A 123 -1.55 22.03 -3.39
CA THR A 123 -1.14 21.86 -1.98
C THR A 123 -0.71 20.43 -1.67
N ALA A 124 -1.21 19.44 -2.41
CA ALA A 124 -0.82 18.05 -2.27
C ALA A 124 0.68 17.80 -2.55
N GLU A 125 1.28 18.54 -3.50
CA GLU A 125 2.69 18.44 -3.82
C GLU A 125 3.56 19.01 -2.69
N VAL A 126 3.13 20.13 -2.09
CA VAL A 126 3.80 20.73 -0.93
C VAL A 126 3.77 19.78 0.26
N TYR A 127 2.60 19.21 0.57
CA TYR A 127 2.49 18.24 1.67
C TYR A 127 3.31 16.97 1.42
N LEU A 128 3.44 16.53 0.17
CA LEU A 128 4.31 15.41 -0.18
C LEU A 128 5.78 15.74 0.13
N GLU A 129 6.28 16.90 -0.29
CA GLU A 129 7.66 17.30 0.01
C GLU A 129 7.91 17.47 1.51
N GLU A 130 7.02 18.17 2.21
CA GLU A 130 7.14 18.37 3.66
C GLU A 130 7.16 17.03 4.40
N ALA A 131 6.31 16.08 4.00
CA ALA A 131 6.29 14.74 4.57
C ALA A 131 7.57 13.95 4.26
N ILE A 132 8.13 14.07 3.06
CA ILE A 132 9.40 13.40 2.72
C ILE A 132 10.53 13.97 3.59
N VAL A 133 10.63 15.29 3.70
CA VAL A 133 11.67 15.95 4.50
C VAL A 133 11.55 15.61 5.97
N ASP A 134 10.34 15.66 6.55
CA ASP A 134 10.12 15.38 7.97
C ASP A 134 10.51 13.94 8.32
N ASN A 135 10.04 12.96 7.54
CA ASN A 135 10.36 11.54 7.75
C ASN A 135 11.86 11.26 7.53
N LEU A 136 12.45 11.86 6.49
CA LEU A 136 13.87 11.66 6.20
C LEU A 136 14.75 12.29 7.27
N ASN A 137 14.35 13.43 7.83
CA ASN A 137 15.07 14.09 8.91
C ASN A 137 14.98 13.28 10.21
N ASP A 138 13.81 12.74 10.56
CA ASP A 138 13.65 11.86 11.72
C ASP A 138 14.56 10.61 11.60
N TYR A 139 14.58 10.00 10.41
CA TYR A 139 15.46 8.87 10.11
C TYR A 139 16.95 9.24 10.19
N ALA A 140 17.36 10.30 9.48
CA ALA A 140 18.76 10.70 9.37
C ALA A 140 19.34 11.25 10.68
N SER A 141 18.52 11.91 11.50
CA SER A 141 18.93 12.41 12.82
C SER A 141 19.07 11.28 13.85
N THR A 142 18.25 10.24 13.75
CA THR A 142 18.32 9.08 14.64
C THR A 142 19.56 8.22 14.36
N ASP A 143 19.88 7.97 13.09
CA ASP A 143 21.04 7.14 12.71
C ASP A 143 21.73 7.69 11.44
N PRO A 144 22.64 8.68 11.59
CA PRO A 144 23.35 9.30 10.47
C PRO A 144 24.21 8.31 9.66
N ALA A 145 24.73 7.28 10.32
CA ALA A 145 25.56 6.26 9.66
C ALA A 145 24.72 5.37 8.74
N LYS A 146 23.49 5.03 9.13
CA LYS A 146 22.55 4.33 8.24
C LYS A 146 22.09 5.20 7.08
N TRP A 147 21.82 6.49 7.30
CA TRP A 147 21.50 7.38 6.20
C TRP A 147 22.62 7.44 5.16
N ARG A 148 23.89 7.50 5.60
CA ARG A 148 25.05 7.37 4.71
C ARG A 148 25.01 6.07 3.91
N LYS A 149 24.78 4.93 4.55
CA LYS A 149 24.66 3.63 3.86
C LYS A 149 23.50 3.60 2.85
N THR A 150 22.37 4.22 3.17
CA THR A 150 21.23 4.31 2.24
C THR A 150 21.59 5.12 1.01
N GLN A 151 22.24 6.28 1.18
CA GLN A 151 22.78 7.07 0.06
C GLN A 151 23.72 6.24 -0.83
N ASP A 152 24.63 5.49 -0.20
CA ASP A 152 25.60 4.64 -0.90
C ASP A 152 24.91 3.47 -1.64
N SER A 153 23.86 2.87 -1.04
CA SER A 153 23.11 1.77 -1.64
C SER A 153 22.18 2.23 -2.76
N TRP A 154 21.70 3.47 -2.72
CA TRP A 154 20.78 4.04 -3.71
C TRP A 154 21.49 4.90 -4.76
N PHE A 155 22.83 4.92 -4.74
CA PHE A 155 23.65 5.67 -5.70
C PHE A 155 23.30 7.17 -5.77
N CYS A 156 22.92 7.74 -4.63
CA CYS A 156 22.38 9.08 -4.54
C CYS A 156 23.06 9.91 -3.46
N CYS A 157 22.81 11.22 -3.47
CA CYS A 157 23.36 12.15 -2.49
C CYS A 157 22.29 13.04 -1.87
N GLY A 158 22.38 13.24 -0.55
CA GLY A 158 21.56 14.19 0.20
C GLY A 158 20.06 13.99 -0.01
N TYR A 159 19.27 15.03 0.21
CA TYR A 159 17.85 15.06 -0.11
C TYR A 159 17.62 15.65 -1.51
N PHE A 160 17.84 16.96 -1.69
CA PHE A 160 17.60 17.68 -2.93
C PHE A 160 18.27 19.06 -2.96
N ASP A 161 18.30 19.70 -4.14
CA ASP A 161 18.71 21.10 -4.32
C ASP A 161 17.69 22.06 -3.68
N LEU A 162 18.05 22.61 -2.52
CA LEU A 162 17.16 23.44 -1.72
C LEU A 162 16.75 24.74 -2.42
N SER A 163 17.60 25.27 -3.30
CA SER A 163 17.31 26.52 -4.01
C SER A 163 16.05 26.42 -4.88
N ARG A 164 15.71 25.19 -5.32
CA ARG A 164 14.56 24.90 -6.18
C ARG A 164 13.25 24.71 -5.43
N VAL A 165 13.31 24.40 -4.13
CA VAL A 165 12.12 24.05 -3.33
C VAL A 165 11.87 25.00 -2.16
N GLN A 166 12.87 25.80 -1.76
CA GLN A 166 12.81 26.70 -0.61
C GLN A 166 11.66 27.72 -0.64
N ASN A 167 11.18 28.09 -1.82
CA ASN A 167 10.07 29.03 -1.96
C ASN A 167 8.69 28.37 -1.80
N HIS A 168 8.64 27.04 -1.66
CA HIS A 168 7.40 26.26 -1.69
C HIS A 168 7.15 25.49 -0.40
N ILE A 169 8.19 25.23 0.40
CA ILE A 169 8.10 24.53 1.68
C ILE A 169 8.36 25.49 2.86
N GLY A 170 7.78 25.20 4.02
CA GLY A 170 7.98 26.04 5.21
C GLY A 170 9.45 26.09 5.70
N LEU A 171 9.83 27.19 6.38
CA LEU A 171 11.18 27.40 6.90
C LEU A 171 11.71 26.25 7.78
N LYS A 172 10.82 25.63 8.56
CA LYS A 172 11.11 24.43 9.36
C LYS A 172 11.65 23.28 8.49
N TYR A 173 11.03 23.04 7.34
CA TYR A 173 11.42 21.95 6.44
C TYR A 173 12.71 22.28 5.70
N ILE A 174 12.97 23.56 5.40
CA ILE A 174 14.24 23.99 4.82
C ILE A 174 15.41 23.67 5.76
N THR A 175 15.29 23.99 7.06
CA THR A 175 16.37 23.72 8.03
C THR A 175 16.59 22.22 8.24
N MET A 176 15.52 21.43 8.25
CA MET A 176 15.59 19.96 8.27
C MET A 176 16.30 19.41 7.03
N ALA A 177 15.97 19.91 5.85
CA ALA A 177 16.58 19.49 4.60
C ALA A 177 18.06 19.88 4.50
N GLN A 178 18.46 21.03 5.06
CA GLN A 178 19.87 21.40 5.22
C GLN A 178 20.62 20.42 6.13
N SER A 179 20.01 20.02 7.25
CA SER A 179 20.58 19.02 8.16
C SER A 179 20.82 17.69 7.43
N ILE A 180 19.83 17.21 6.65
CA ILE A 180 19.96 15.99 5.85
C ILE A 180 21.11 16.10 4.83
N ASN A 181 21.19 17.22 4.11
CA ASN A 181 22.22 17.47 3.09
C ASN A 181 23.63 17.61 3.68
N SER A 182 23.78 17.86 4.99
CA SER A 182 25.08 17.94 5.65
C SER A 182 25.74 16.56 5.83
N ILE A 183 24.95 15.47 5.79
CA ILE A 183 25.43 14.10 5.99
C ILE A 183 25.98 13.54 4.67
N GLN A 184 27.30 13.48 4.56
CA GLN A 184 27.99 13.10 3.33
C GLN A 184 28.02 11.58 3.10
N GLY A 185 27.47 11.13 1.96
CA GLY A 185 27.69 9.80 1.36
C GLY A 185 28.81 9.78 0.32
N ILE A 186 29.14 8.60 -0.22
CA ILE A 186 30.24 8.45 -1.21
C ILE A 186 29.93 9.16 -2.54
N TYR A 187 28.66 9.40 -2.84
CA TYR A 187 28.18 10.11 -4.02
C TYR A 187 27.98 11.62 -3.79
N CYS A 188 28.21 12.10 -2.56
CA CYS A 188 28.19 13.50 -2.22
C CYS A 188 29.58 14.14 -2.34
N SER A 189 29.62 15.41 -2.72
CA SER A 189 30.80 16.26 -2.48
C SER A 189 30.78 16.82 -1.05
N SER A 190 31.88 17.45 -0.62
CA SER A 190 32.19 17.74 0.78
C SER A 190 31.25 18.72 1.51
N ASN A 191 30.32 19.40 0.82
CA ASN A 191 29.24 20.15 1.46
C ASN A 191 28.06 20.39 0.51
N CYS A 192 26.95 19.65 0.69
CA CYS A 192 25.74 19.79 -0.14
C CYS A 192 24.69 20.73 0.45
N THR A 193 25.03 21.46 1.53
CA THR A 193 24.12 22.46 2.13
C THR A 193 24.12 23.78 1.37
N VAL A 194 25.14 24.01 0.54
CA VAL A 194 25.28 25.20 -0.29
C VAL A 194 25.05 24.78 -1.74
N SER A 195 23.84 25.00 -2.26
CA SER A 195 23.59 24.88 -3.69
C SER A 195 24.36 25.97 -4.42
N THR A 196 25.44 25.59 -5.11
CA THR A 196 25.94 26.42 -6.21
C THR A 196 25.14 26.06 -7.46
N SER A 197 24.36 27.03 -7.92
CA SER A 197 23.65 27.01 -9.19
C SER A 197 24.65 26.91 -10.35
N ALA A 198 25.14 25.71 -10.64
CA ALA A 198 26.02 25.40 -11.76
C ALA A 198 25.31 24.58 -12.86
N SER A 199 23.99 24.73 -13.01
CA SER A 199 23.21 24.09 -14.08
C SER A 199 22.56 25.08 -15.06
N ALA A 200 23.03 26.34 -15.12
CA ALA A 200 22.61 27.27 -16.17
C ALA A 200 23.63 28.39 -16.39
N LEU A 201 24.69 28.12 -17.16
CA LEU A 201 25.29 29.16 -18.01
C LEU A 201 26.06 28.47 -19.16
N PRO A 202 25.79 28.80 -20.44
CA PRO A 202 26.72 28.43 -21.49
C PRO A 202 28.03 29.18 -21.23
N SER A 203 29.10 28.39 -21.10
CA SER A 203 30.47 28.83 -20.87
C SER A 203 30.92 29.90 -21.88
N ILE A 204 30.93 31.16 -21.46
CA ILE A 204 31.66 32.25 -22.12
C ILE A 204 32.40 33.04 -21.04
N LEU A 205 33.47 32.46 -20.47
CA LEU A 205 34.59 33.15 -19.79
C LEU A 205 35.54 32.08 -19.18
N PRO A 206 36.81 31.96 -19.61
CA PRO A 206 37.69 30.84 -19.25
C PRO A 206 38.56 31.06 -18.00
N PHE A 207 38.18 31.92 -17.04
CA PHE A 207 39.06 32.26 -15.92
C PHE A 207 38.32 32.54 -14.60
N LEU A 208 37.71 31.50 -14.00
CA LEU A 208 37.54 31.46 -12.54
C LEU A 208 37.49 29.99 -12.10
N ASN A 209 38.62 29.52 -11.57
CA ASN A 209 38.74 28.24 -10.88
C ASN A 209 37.96 28.33 -9.55
N SER A 210 36.64 28.26 -9.63
CA SER A 210 35.79 28.02 -8.47
C SER A 210 35.61 26.51 -8.36
N THR A 211 36.51 25.85 -7.61
CA THR A 211 36.36 24.44 -7.19
C THR A 211 35.25 24.33 -6.13
N GLN A 212 34.07 24.87 -6.42
CA GLN A 212 32.90 24.69 -5.58
C GLN A 212 32.41 23.25 -5.76
N PRO A 213 32.22 22.51 -4.66
CA PRO A 213 31.71 21.15 -4.74
C PRO A 213 30.29 21.16 -5.32
N VAL A 214 30.14 20.70 -6.57
CA VAL A 214 28.82 20.49 -7.18
C VAL A 214 28.24 19.21 -6.59
N CYS A 215 27.15 19.33 -5.84
CA CYS A 215 26.35 18.20 -5.37
C CYS A 215 25.16 17.96 -6.30
N PRO A 216 24.85 16.70 -6.65
CA PRO A 216 25.62 15.47 -6.41
C PRO A 216 26.91 15.41 -7.26
N LYS A 217 27.81 14.46 -6.98
CA LYS A 217 28.97 14.18 -7.86
C LYS A 217 28.49 13.94 -9.30
N ALA A 218 29.31 14.31 -10.28
CA ALA A 218 28.98 14.11 -11.69
C ALA A 218 28.63 12.63 -11.97
N GLY A 219 27.46 12.39 -12.58
CA GLY A 219 26.93 11.05 -12.83
C GLY A 219 26.09 10.44 -11.71
N SER A 220 25.90 11.14 -10.59
CA SER A 220 25.01 10.74 -9.49
C SER A 220 23.76 11.61 -9.44
N SER A 221 22.71 11.11 -8.76
CA SER A 221 21.42 11.80 -8.62
C SER A 221 21.14 12.22 -7.17
N TRP A 222 20.17 13.11 -6.99
CA TRP A 222 19.63 13.42 -5.66
C TRP A 222 18.77 12.26 -5.15
N CYS A 223 18.81 11.95 -3.85
CA CYS A 223 18.02 10.85 -3.32
C CYS A 223 16.51 11.08 -3.41
N ARG A 224 16.06 12.34 -3.44
CA ARG A 224 14.66 12.68 -3.74
C ARG A 224 14.22 12.12 -5.09
N ASP A 225 15.01 12.29 -6.15
CA ASP A 225 14.63 11.86 -7.50
C ASP A 225 14.53 10.34 -7.60
N VAL A 226 15.51 9.63 -7.02
CA VAL A 226 15.53 8.16 -6.91
C VAL A 226 14.32 7.65 -6.11
N PHE A 227 14.02 8.31 -4.98
CA PHE A 227 12.88 7.96 -4.15
C PHE A 227 11.55 8.16 -4.89
N LEU A 228 11.35 9.31 -5.53
CA LEU A 228 10.12 9.62 -6.27
C LEU A 228 9.95 8.71 -7.50
N GLU A 229 11.03 8.33 -8.19
CA GLU A 229 10.97 7.37 -9.29
C GLU A 229 10.61 5.96 -8.82
N ASN A 230 11.21 5.51 -7.72
CA ASN A 230 10.86 4.23 -7.12
C ASN A 230 9.40 4.23 -6.62
N ALA A 231 8.95 5.33 -6.00
CA ALA A 231 7.58 5.49 -5.54
C ALA A 231 6.58 5.45 -6.70
N GLN A 232 6.84 6.20 -7.77
CA GLN A 232 5.99 6.24 -8.97
C GLN A 232 5.82 4.85 -9.59
N THR A 233 6.93 4.10 -9.69
CA THR A 233 6.93 2.74 -10.25
C THR A 233 6.17 1.76 -9.35
N ASN A 234 6.45 1.78 -8.04
CA ASN A 234 5.81 0.88 -7.07
C ASN A 234 4.31 1.15 -6.90
N ASN A 235 3.88 2.41 -6.94
CA ASN A 235 2.48 2.79 -6.85
C ASN A 235 1.62 2.18 -7.97
N VAL A 236 2.18 1.99 -9.18
CA VAL A 236 1.47 1.31 -10.27
C VAL A 236 1.19 -0.15 -9.90
N TYR A 237 2.19 -0.86 -9.38
CA TYR A 237 2.05 -2.26 -8.98
C TYR A 237 1.10 -2.40 -7.79
N VAL A 238 1.30 -1.59 -6.74
CA VAL A 238 0.44 -1.55 -5.55
C VAL A 238 -1.01 -1.24 -5.94
N GLY A 239 -1.21 -0.22 -6.77
CA GLY A 239 -2.53 0.18 -7.24
C GLY A 239 -3.25 -0.92 -8.02
N ARG A 240 -2.57 -1.56 -8.98
CA ARG A 240 -3.14 -2.67 -9.76
C ARG A 240 -3.50 -3.87 -8.89
N VAL A 241 -2.58 -4.30 -8.02
CA VAL A 241 -2.80 -5.46 -7.14
C VAL A 241 -3.94 -5.17 -6.16
N ALA A 242 -4.01 -3.97 -5.59
CA ALA A 242 -5.08 -3.59 -4.68
C ALA A 242 -6.45 -3.54 -5.37
N ILE A 243 -6.55 -3.01 -6.59
CA ILE A 243 -7.80 -2.98 -7.36
C ILE A 243 -8.26 -4.40 -7.73
N VAL A 244 -7.36 -5.24 -8.23
CA VAL A 244 -7.68 -6.63 -8.60
C VAL A 244 -8.09 -7.44 -7.37
N GLY A 245 -7.31 -7.35 -6.28
CA GLY A 245 -7.61 -8.03 -5.03
C GLY A 245 -8.92 -7.56 -4.39
N GLY A 246 -9.15 -6.24 -4.36
CA GLY A 246 -10.39 -5.65 -3.86
C GLY A 246 -11.61 -6.06 -4.70
N SER A 247 -11.48 -6.07 -6.04
CA SER A 247 -12.55 -6.51 -6.94
C SER A 247 -12.88 -8.00 -6.77
N ALA A 248 -11.86 -8.85 -6.63
CA ALA A 248 -12.05 -10.27 -6.35
C ALA A 248 -12.71 -10.50 -4.98
N GLN A 249 -12.36 -9.68 -3.97
CA GLN A 249 -13.00 -9.72 -2.66
C GLN A 249 -14.48 -9.28 -2.72
N LEU A 250 -14.82 -8.27 -3.52
CA LEU A 250 -16.20 -7.83 -3.74
C LEU A 250 -17.02 -8.90 -4.49
N LEU A 251 -16.42 -9.58 -5.46
CA LEU A 251 -17.02 -10.75 -6.10
C LEU A 251 -17.25 -11.87 -5.07
N GLY A 252 -16.28 -12.12 -4.20
CA GLY A 252 -16.42 -13.05 -3.06
C GLY A 252 -17.59 -12.66 -2.15
N PHE A 253 -17.73 -11.40 -1.81
CA PHE A 253 -18.88 -10.88 -1.06
C PHE A 253 -20.21 -11.19 -1.78
N ALA A 254 -20.34 -10.85 -3.07
CA ALA A 254 -21.57 -11.08 -3.84
C ALA A 254 -21.95 -12.57 -3.88
N LEU A 255 -20.96 -13.45 -4.09
CA LEU A 255 -21.16 -14.90 -4.08
C LEU A 255 -21.50 -15.44 -2.68
N GLY A 256 -20.91 -14.86 -1.63
CA GLY A 256 -21.21 -15.20 -0.24
C GLY A 256 -22.65 -14.85 0.16
N ILE A 257 -23.11 -13.65 -0.21
CA ILE A 257 -24.50 -13.23 -0.03
C ILE A 257 -25.46 -14.13 -0.81
N PHE A 258 -25.13 -14.45 -2.06
CA PHE A 258 -25.93 -15.37 -2.87
C PHE A 258 -26.10 -16.74 -2.18
N LEU A 259 -25.02 -17.29 -1.60
CA LEU A 259 -25.09 -18.54 -0.84
C LEU A 259 -25.94 -18.39 0.43
N LEU A 260 -25.80 -17.30 1.18
CA LEU A 260 -26.61 -17.04 2.37
C LEU A 260 -28.11 -16.94 2.04
N LEU A 261 -28.48 -16.26 0.95
CA LEU A 261 -29.87 -16.14 0.50
C LEU A 261 -30.45 -17.49 0.09
N CYS A 262 -29.66 -18.32 -0.61
CA CYS A 262 -30.04 -19.68 -0.94
C CYS A 262 -30.24 -20.55 0.32
N ASP A 263 -29.37 -20.42 1.32
CA ASP A 263 -29.49 -21.13 2.59
C ASP A 263 -30.75 -20.71 3.36
N VAL A 264 -31.07 -19.41 3.41
CA VAL A 264 -32.30 -18.90 4.03
C VAL A 264 -33.55 -19.45 3.34
N ARG A 265 -33.56 -19.51 2.00
CA ARG A 265 -34.67 -20.09 1.24
C ARG A 265 -34.86 -21.57 1.56
N MET A 266 -33.76 -22.34 1.63
CA MET A 266 -33.80 -23.77 1.97
C MET A 266 -34.30 -24.01 3.40
N MET A 267 -33.85 -23.20 4.37
CA MET A 267 -34.33 -23.26 5.75
C MET A 267 -35.83 -22.97 5.84
N ARG A 268 -36.33 -21.94 5.12
CA ARG A 268 -37.75 -21.60 5.10
C ARG A 268 -38.61 -22.74 4.54
N LEU A 269 -38.19 -23.35 3.42
CA LEU A 269 -38.87 -24.50 2.82
C LEU A 269 -38.90 -25.71 3.77
N GLY A 270 -37.81 -25.98 4.49
CA GLY A 270 -37.74 -27.07 5.46
C GLY A 270 -38.64 -26.87 6.69
N THR A 271 -39.07 -25.64 6.96
CA THR A 271 -39.99 -25.29 8.07
C THR A 271 -41.45 -25.16 7.67
N MET A 272 -41.79 -25.23 6.36
CA MET A 272 -43.19 -25.11 5.91
C MET A 272 -43.99 -26.39 6.24
N GLN A 273 -45.25 -26.21 6.65
CA GLN A 273 -46.21 -27.31 6.70
C GLN A 273 -46.48 -27.85 5.29
N PRO A 274 -46.77 -29.16 5.13
CA PRO A 274 -46.86 -29.81 3.82
C PRO A 274 -47.85 -29.15 2.85
N HIS A 275 -48.99 -28.67 3.33
CA HIS A 275 -49.96 -27.94 2.49
C HIS A 275 -49.45 -26.59 1.96
N ALA A 276 -48.68 -25.86 2.77
CA ALA A 276 -48.09 -24.57 2.36
C ALA A 276 -46.93 -24.76 1.38
N LEU A 277 -46.18 -25.88 1.50
CA LEU A 277 -45.13 -26.25 0.56
C LEU A 277 -45.72 -26.56 -0.83
N GLU A 278 -46.85 -27.26 -0.87
CA GLU A 278 -47.52 -27.65 -2.12
C GLU A 278 -48.07 -26.43 -2.89
N GLN A 279 -48.61 -25.43 -2.19
CA GLN A 279 -49.00 -24.14 -2.78
C GLN A 279 -47.80 -23.34 -3.28
N ALA A 280 -46.72 -23.24 -2.49
CA ALA A 280 -45.53 -22.48 -2.89
C ALA A 280 -44.80 -23.09 -4.11
N ILE A 281 -44.87 -24.41 -4.29
CA ILE A 281 -44.33 -25.07 -5.49
C ILE A 281 -45.20 -24.74 -6.72
N LYS A 282 -46.53 -24.75 -6.58
CA LYS A 282 -47.45 -24.40 -7.67
C LYS A 282 -47.29 -22.95 -8.14
N GLU A 283 -47.12 -22.01 -7.22
CA GLU A 283 -46.92 -20.59 -7.54
C GLU A 283 -45.55 -20.30 -8.18
N ALA A 284 -44.53 -21.12 -7.92
CA ALA A 284 -43.20 -20.94 -8.52
C ALA A 284 -43.06 -21.54 -9.93
N GLN A 285 -44.05 -22.30 -10.39
CA GLN A 285 -44.08 -22.93 -11.72
C GLN A 285 -44.90 -22.14 -12.75
N THR A 286 -45.68 -21.15 -12.31
CA THR A 286 -46.37 -20.14 -13.15
C THR A 286 -45.50 -18.90 -13.33
#